data_AF-A0A1I0CB38-F1
#
_entry.id   AF-A0A1I0CB38-F1
#
_cell.length_a   1.000
_cell.length_b   1.000
_cell.length_c   1.000
_cell.angle_alpha   90.00
_cell.angle_beta   90.00
_cell.angle_gamma   90.00
#
_symmetry.space_group_name_H-M   'P 1'
#
loop_
_entity.id
_entity.type
_entity.pdbx_description
1 polymer ?
#
loop_
_entity_poly.entity_id
_entity_poly.type
_entity_poly.pdbx_seq_one_letter_code
_entity_poly.pdbx_strand_id
1 'polypeptide(L)'
;MWRYEVISVIPEDFNNFMGPVSDKYAFNNILKYIEIGKKEGKLVYGGKPVGDKGYFIQPTVIIDVPPQSVIAQEEIFGPVLAVIKAENFAEGLEIANNTEFGLTGGVCSNNRENLEKA
;
A
#
# COMPACT_ATOMS: atom_id res chain seq x y z
N MET A 1 11.20 17.79 -20.55
CA MET A 1 11.51 16.48 -21.15
C MET A 1 12.17 15.64 -20.05
N TRP A 2 11.39 14.84 -19.32
CA TRP A 2 11.90 14.04 -18.21
C TRP A 2 12.50 12.75 -18.78
N ARG A 3 13.78 12.50 -18.47
CA ARG A 3 14.46 11.23 -18.79
C ARG A 3 13.93 10.16 -17.84
N TYR A 4 13.23 9.16 -18.37
CA TYR A 4 13.03 7.91 -17.64
C TYR A 4 14.33 7.13 -17.77
N GLU A 5 15.13 7.08 -16.70
CA GLU A 5 16.16 6.06 -16.58
C GLU A 5 15.44 4.72 -16.41
N VAL A 6 15.71 3.81 -17.33
CA VAL A 6 15.27 2.42 -17.21
C VAL A 6 16.07 1.84 -16.05
N ILE A 7 15.47 1.83 -14.86
CA ILE A 7 16.06 1.21 -13.68
C ILE A 7 16.22 -0.28 -14.00
N SER A 8 17.47 -0.75 -14.09
CA SER A 8 17.76 -2.17 -14.12
C SER A 8 17.52 -2.72 -12.73
N VAL A 9 16.31 -3.26 -12.52
CA VAL A 9 15.91 -3.84 -11.23
C VAL A 9 16.52 -5.23 -11.10
N ILE A 10 17.74 -5.30 -10.55
CA ILE A 10 18.39 -6.54 -10.13
C ILE A 10 18.41 -6.57 -8.60
N PRO A 11 17.97 -7.67 -7.95
CA PRO A 11 17.92 -7.76 -6.49
C PRO A 11 19.29 -7.60 -5.80
N GLU A 12 20.38 -7.90 -6.52
CA GLU A 12 21.75 -7.85 -6.01
C GLU A 12 22.35 -6.44 -6.00
N ASP A 13 21.72 -5.47 -6.65
CA ASP A 13 22.12 -4.06 -6.55
C ASP A 13 21.52 -3.43 -5.29
N PHE A 14 22.37 -3.18 -4.30
CA PHE A 14 22.00 -2.58 -3.02
C PHE A 14 21.51 -1.13 -3.13
N ASN A 15 21.60 -0.48 -4.30
CA ASN A 15 20.93 0.80 -4.55
C ASN A 15 19.41 0.63 -4.79
N ASN A 16 18.94 -0.58 -5.08
CA ASN A 16 17.52 -0.88 -5.21
C ASN A 16 16.90 -1.07 -3.82
N PHE A 17 16.06 -0.13 -3.41
CA PHE A 17 15.36 -0.19 -2.12
C PHE A 17 14.30 -1.29 -2.03
N MET A 18 13.84 -1.83 -3.17
CA MET A 18 12.82 -2.88 -3.21
C MET A 18 13.14 -3.93 -4.28
N GLY A 19 13.00 -5.19 -3.90
CA GLY A 19 13.09 -6.35 -4.79
C GLY A 19 11.77 -6.72 -5.47
N PRO A 20 11.75 -7.82 -6.24
CA PRO A 20 10.52 -8.34 -6.83
C PRO A 20 9.65 -9.00 -5.77
N VAL A 21 8.36 -9.20 -6.07
CA VAL A 21 7.51 -10.08 -5.27
C VAL A 21 7.88 -11.56 -5.51
N SER A 22 7.44 -12.45 -4.62
CA SER A 22 7.94 -13.83 -4.53
C SER A 22 7.81 -14.63 -5.83
N ASP A 23 6.66 -14.56 -6.49
CA ASP A 23 6.32 -15.38 -7.63
C ASP A 23 5.24 -14.75 -8.52
N LYS A 24 4.95 -15.43 -9.64
CA LYS A 24 3.96 -14.98 -10.62
C LYS A 24 2.53 -14.95 -10.09
N TYR A 25 2.18 -15.84 -9.17
CA TYR A 25 0.84 -15.88 -8.58
C TYR A 25 0.62 -14.64 -7.70
N ALA A 26 1.56 -14.35 -6.79
CA ALA A 26 1.55 -13.15 -5.97
C ALA A 26 1.52 -11.89 -6.85
N PHE A 27 2.37 -11.84 -7.89
CA PHE A 27 2.42 -10.73 -8.83
C PHE A 27 1.07 -10.43 -9.49
N ASN A 28 0.43 -11.44 -10.06
CA ASN A 28 -0.87 -11.28 -10.70
C ASN A 28 -1.96 -10.91 -9.69
N ASN A 29 -1.92 -11.49 -8.49
CA ASN A 29 -2.89 -11.20 -7.43
C ASN A 29 -2.78 -9.73 -6.98
N ILE A 30 -1.56 -9.24 -6.72
CA ILE A 30 -1.32 -7.85 -6.34
C ILE A 30 -1.77 -6.89 -7.44
N LEU A 31 -1.47 -7.18 -8.72
CA LEU A 31 -1.95 -6.35 -9.84
C LEU A 31 -3.48 -6.32 -9.91
N LYS A 32 -4.16 -7.43 -9.61
CA LYS A 32 -5.63 -7.47 -9.52
C LYS A 32 -6.14 -6.56 -8.39
N TYR A 33 -5.54 -6.59 -7.21
CA TYR A 33 -5.92 -5.68 -6.10
C TYR A 33 -5.67 -4.21 -6.46
N ILE A 34 -4.59 -3.91 -7.17
CA ILE A 34 -4.33 -2.55 -7.67
C ILE A 34 -5.45 -2.09 -8.61
N GLU A 35 -5.95 -2.95 -9.50
CA GLU A 35 -7.08 -2.61 -10.37
C GLU A 35 -8.41 -2.44 -9.62
N ILE A 36 -8.61 -3.18 -8.52
CA ILE A 36 -9.75 -2.97 -7.61
C ILE A 36 -9.59 -1.61 -6.92
N GLY A 37 -8.43 -1.33 -6.35
CA GLY A 37 -8.15 -0.08 -5.65
C GLY A 37 -8.27 1.18 -6.52
N LYS A 38 -7.94 1.09 -7.81
CA LYS A 38 -8.18 2.18 -8.79
C LYS A 38 -9.66 2.53 -8.98
N LYS A 39 -10.57 1.62 -8.64
CA LYS A 39 -12.03 1.84 -8.68
C LYS A 39 -12.58 2.31 -7.34
N GLU A 40 -11.95 1.91 -6.24
CA GLU A 40 -12.38 2.22 -4.87
C GLU A 40 -11.81 3.55 -4.36
N GLY A 41 -10.68 4.00 -4.88
CA GLY A 41 -10.04 5.27 -4.51
C GLY A 41 -9.26 5.90 -5.67
N LYS A 42 -8.39 6.85 -5.33
CA LYS A 42 -7.58 7.60 -6.29
C LYS A 42 -6.12 7.17 -6.27
N LEU A 43 -5.67 6.55 -7.35
CA LEU A 43 -4.25 6.25 -7.55
C LEU A 43 -3.43 7.55 -7.71
N VAL A 44 -2.43 7.75 -6.86
CA VAL A 44 -1.55 8.93 -6.91
C VAL A 44 -0.11 8.61 -7.23
N TYR A 45 0.31 7.35 -7.06
CA TYR A 45 1.65 6.90 -7.41
C TYR A 45 1.67 5.41 -7.74
N GLY A 46 2.54 5.01 -8.68
CA GLY A 46 2.77 3.61 -9.04
C GLY A 46 1.62 2.93 -9.76
N GLY A 47 1.27 1.72 -9.30
CA GLY A 47 0.13 0.94 -9.81
C GLY A 47 0.40 0.18 -11.12
N LYS A 48 1.67 -0.08 -11.43
CA LYS A 48 2.10 -0.78 -12.64
C LYS A 48 3.25 -1.75 -12.37
N PRO A 49 3.42 -2.78 -13.21
CA PRO A 49 4.63 -3.60 -13.21
C PRO A 49 5.84 -2.80 -13.72
N VAL A 50 7.05 -3.26 -13.38
CA VAL A 50 8.32 -2.64 -13.81
C VAL A 50 9.14 -3.63 -14.64
N GLY A 51 9.56 -3.20 -15.83
CA GLY A 51 10.41 -3.98 -16.73
C GLY A 51 9.75 -5.24 -17.30
N ASP A 52 10.56 -6.04 -18.00
CA ASP A 52 10.10 -7.22 -18.75
C ASP A 52 10.58 -8.55 -18.12
N LYS A 53 11.34 -8.48 -17.03
CA LYS A 53 11.93 -9.64 -16.34
C LYS A 53 11.70 -9.51 -14.83
N GLY A 54 11.39 -10.64 -14.20
CA GLY A 54 11.07 -10.70 -12.77
C GLY A 54 9.66 -10.22 -12.47
N TYR A 55 9.32 -10.18 -11.18
CA TYR A 55 7.97 -9.87 -10.69
C TYR A 55 7.98 -8.54 -9.93
N PHE A 56 8.43 -7.47 -10.59
CA PHE A 56 8.56 -6.16 -9.97
C PHE A 56 7.27 -5.34 -10.13
N ILE A 57 6.80 -4.78 -9.02
CA ILE A 57 5.62 -3.90 -8.98
C ILE A 57 6.06 -2.58 -8.37
N GLN A 58 5.64 -1.46 -8.99
CA GLN A 58 5.92 -0.15 -8.43
C GLN A 58 5.31 -0.02 -7.03
N PRO A 59 5.99 0.63 -6.07
CA PRO A 59 5.33 1.08 -4.85
C PRO A 59 4.09 1.87 -5.24
N THR A 60 2.95 1.52 -4.66
CA THR A 60 1.64 2.00 -5.10
C THR A 60 0.96 2.70 -3.96
N VAL A 61 0.46 3.92 -4.21
CA VAL A 61 -0.29 4.71 -3.21
C VAL A 61 -1.64 5.06 -3.78
N ILE A 62 -2.69 4.66 -3.05
CA ILE A 62 -4.09 4.94 -3.37
C ILE A 62 -4.67 5.72 -2.19
N ILE A 63 -5.20 6.91 -2.47
CA ILE A 63 -5.79 7.79 -1.47
C ILE A 63 -7.31 7.83 -1.61
N ASP A 64 -7.97 8.51 -0.66
CA ASP A 64 -9.43 8.64 -0.60
C ASP A 64 -10.13 7.27 -0.57
N VAL A 65 -9.50 6.30 0.10
CA VAL A 65 -9.99 4.92 0.19
C VAL A 65 -11.11 4.84 1.24
N PRO A 66 -12.29 4.28 0.90
CA PRO A 66 -13.34 4.02 1.88
C PRO A 66 -12.92 2.94 2.90
N PRO A 67 -13.21 3.09 4.20
CA PRO A 67 -12.79 2.12 5.22
C PRO A 67 -13.27 0.68 4.98
N GLN A 68 -14.45 0.50 4.38
CA GLN A 68 -15.05 -0.82 4.11
C GLN A 68 -14.73 -1.34 2.69
N SER A 69 -13.85 -0.68 1.95
CA SER A 69 -13.44 -1.12 0.61
C SER A 69 -12.60 -2.40 0.66
N VAL A 70 -12.53 -3.13 -0.44
CA VAL A 70 -11.77 -4.39 -0.52
C VAL A 70 -10.31 -4.15 -0.19
N ILE A 71 -9.69 -3.11 -0.74
CA ILE A 71 -8.26 -2.81 -0.49
C ILE A 71 -7.97 -2.32 0.94
N ALA A 72 -8.99 -1.94 1.71
CA ALA A 72 -8.87 -1.58 3.12
C ALA A 72 -9.09 -2.77 4.07
N GLN A 73 -9.81 -3.79 3.61
CA GLN A 73 -10.23 -4.93 4.43
C GLN A 73 -9.40 -6.19 4.20
N GLU A 74 -8.91 -6.41 2.97
CA GLU A 74 -8.19 -7.62 2.60
C GLU A 74 -6.67 -7.42 2.54
N GLU A 75 -5.92 -8.46 2.91
CA GLU A 75 -4.46 -8.44 2.89
C GLU A 75 -3.91 -8.63 1.46
N ILE A 76 -3.22 -7.61 0.93
CA ILE A 76 -2.71 -7.60 -0.45
C ILE A 76 -1.36 -8.32 -0.57
N PHE A 77 -0.53 -8.35 0.48
CA PHE A 77 0.85 -8.87 0.46
C PHE A 77 1.77 -8.24 -0.60
N GLY A 78 1.48 -7.01 -1.02
CA GLY A 78 2.22 -6.29 -2.05
C GLY A 78 2.60 -4.87 -1.61
N PRO A 79 3.40 -4.16 -2.43
CA PRO A 79 3.84 -2.81 -2.13
C PRO A 79 2.72 -1.78 -2.41
N VAL A 80 1.58 -1.93 -1.76
CA VAL A 80 0.35 -1.13 -1.95
C VAL A 80 -0.05 -0.50 -0.63
N LEU A 81 -0.14 0.82 -0.60
CA LEU A 81 -0.60 1.61 0.54
C LEU A 81 -1.98 2.21 0.22
N ALA A 82 -2.98 1.81 1.01
CA ALA A 82 -4.28 2.45 1.06
C ALA A 82 -4.27 3.56 2.11
N VAL A 83 -4.71 4.77 1.74
CA VAL A 83 -4.78 5.92 2.64
C VAL A 83 -6.23 6.31 2.85
N ILE A 84 -6.66 6.21 4.10
CA ILE A 84 -8.01 6.53 4.56
C ILE A 84 -7.94 7.82 5.38
N LYS A 85 -8.83 8.76 5.08
CA LYS A 85 -8.93 10.01 5.85
C LYS A 85 -9.88 9.81 7.02
N ALA A 86 -9.45 10.19 8.21
CA ALA A 86 -10.29 10.33 9.40
C ALA A 86 -10.49 11.83 9.72
N GLU A 87 -11.67 12.20 10.20
CA GLU A 87 -11.99 13.56 10.65
C GLU A 87 -11.33 13.88 11.99
N ASN A 88 -11.17 12.88 12.85
CA ASN A 88 -10.59 13.04 14.18
C ASN A 88 -9.95 11.73 14.69
N PHE A 89 -9.29 11.79 15.84
CA PHE A 89 -8.56 10.66 16.41
C PHE A 89 -9.47 9.49 16.80
N ALA A 90 -10.68 9.76 17.32
CA ALA A 90 -11.62 8.71 17.72
C ALA A 90 -12.10 7.90 16.50
N GLU A 91 -12.51 8.59 15.43
CA GLU A 91 -12.86 7.94 14.16
C GLU A 91 -11.65 7.19 13.56
N GLY A 92 -10.43 7.75 13.69
CA GLY A 92 -9.21 7.06 13.26
C GLY A 92 -9.01 5.71 13.95
N LEU A 93 -9.32 5.62 15.25
CA LEU A 93 -9.28 4.35 16.00
C LEU A 93 -10.41 3.41 15.57
N GLU A 94 -11.61 3.93 15.29
CA GLU A 94 -12.71 3.11 14.76
C GLU A 94 -12.36 2.50 13.41
N ILE A 95 -11.80 3.30 12.49
CA ILE A 95 -11.32 2.84 11.19
C ILE A 95 -10.22 1.78 11.36
N ALA A 96 -9.24 2.03 12.23
CA ALA A 96 -8.11 1.13 12.44
C ALA A 96 -8.55 -0.24 13.02
N ASN A 97 -9.56 -0.25 13.88
CA ASN A 97 -10.10 -1.48 14.48
C ASN A 97 -11.20 -2.13 13.63
N ASN A 98 -11.66 -1.49 12.55
CA ASN A 98 -12.69 -2.04 11.66
C ASN A 98 -12.06 -2.99 10.63
N THR A 99 -11.47 -4.07 11.10
CA THR A 99 -10.93 -5.18 10.30
C THR A 99 -11.02 -6.47 11.12
N GLU A 100 -11.00 -7.63 10.47
CA GLU A 100 -10.95 -8.92 11.16
C GLU A 100 -9.56 -9.26 11.74
N PHE A 101 -8.52 -8.50 11.36
CA PHE A 101 -7.14 -8.73 11.76
C PHE A 101 -6.74 -7.92 13.01
N GLY A 102 -5.65 -8.31 13.66
CA GLY A 102 -5.14 -7.66 14.88
C GLY A 102 -3.66 -7.90 15.14
N LEU A 103 -2.83 -7.87 14.08
CA LEU A 103 -1.42 -8.24 14.16
C LEU A 103 -0.52 -7.09 14.65
N THR A 104 -0.56 -5.93 13.98
CA THR A 104 0.25 -4.76 14.34
C THR A 104 -0.51 -3.46 14.07
N GLY A 105 -0.24 -2.44 14.87
CA GLY A 105 -0.67 -1.06 14.63
C GLY A 105 0.43 -0.09 15.07
N GLY A 106 0.34 1.16 14.59
CA GLY A 106 1.26 2.22 14.97
C GLY A 106 0.54 3.55 15.05
N VAL A 107 0.81 4.32 16.10
CA VAL A 107 0.25 5.66 16.30
C VAL A 107 1.36 6.69 16.36
N CYS A 108 1.19 7.77 15.61
CA CYS A 108 2.06 8.94 15.66
C CYS A 108 1.24 10.16 16.10
N SER A 109 1.53 10.67 17.29
CA SER A 109 0.82 11.81 17.88
C SER A 109 1.73 12.55 18.86
N ASN A 110 1.63 13.87 18.90
CA ASN A 110 2.26 14.71 19.94
C ASN A 110 1.34 14.94 21.16
N ASN A 111 0.08 14.47 21.10
CA ASN A 111 -0.85 14.52 22.21
C ASN A 111 -0.74 13.23 23.04
N ARG A 112 -0.35 13.37 24.31
CA ARG A 112 -0.22 12.26 25.25
C ARG A 112 -1.51 11.48 25.45
N GLU A 113 -2.66 12.15 25.56
CA GLU A 113 -3.95 11.46 25.77
C GLU A 113 -4.32 10.55 24.60
N ASN A 114 -3.94 10.93 23.37
CA ASN A 114 -4.14 10.08 22.20
C ASN A 114 -3.24 8.84 22.27
N LEU A 115 -1.98 9.01 22.72
CA LEU A 115 -1.04 7.90 22.84
C LEU A 115 -1.45 6.89 23.91
N GLU A 116 -2.01 7.33 25.04
CA GLU A 116 -2.47 6.43 26.12
C GLU A 116 -3.79 5.71 25.76
N LYS A 117 -4.54 6.22 24.78
CA LYS A 117 -5.80 5.61 24.30
C LYS A 117 -5.59 4.56 23.21
N ALA A 118 -4.48 4.64 22.48
CA ALA A 118 -4.12 3.73 21.39
C ALA A 118 -3.44 2.46 21.93
#